data_AF-A0A975B0F9-F1
#
_entry.id   AF-A0A975B0F9-F1
#
_cell.length_a   1.000
_cell.length_b   1.000
_cell.length_c   1.000
_cell.angle_alpha   90.00
_cell.angle_beta   90.00
_cell.angle_gamma   90.00
#
_symmetry.space_group_name_H-M   'P 1'
#
loop_
_entity.id
_entity.type
_entity.pdbx_description
1 polymer ?
#
loop_
_entity_poly.entity_id
_entity_poly.type
_entity_poly.pdbx_seq_one_letter_code
_entity_poly.pdbx_strand_id
1 'polypeptide(L)'
;MRFTLIKDLREDNTMKPVLGGLLFFILLYLIFDIFVKESSMGLTFTTLMNTLVGNEEEFIDPMSKSSFLEYIHMEVFFSMMILLTLSSAFIRLSSKGRHTLLVLNIVMICALFSLLALVLSYFISSDFIYPYIVSFLSWHILGVYMSLYSLFRLYSCN
;
A
#
# COMPACT_ATOMS: atom_id res chain seq x y z
N MET A 1 7.44 -7.18 25.24
CA MET A 1 6.65 -7.84 24.18
C MET A 1 5.48 -8.66 24.77
N ARG A 2 4.47 -8.02 25.38
CA ARG A 2 3.24 -8.70 25.86
C ARG A 2 2.13 -8.81 24.80
N PHE A 3 2.22 -8.01 23.73
CA PHE A 3 1.22 -7.91 22.66
C PHE A 3 1.15 -9.14 21.73
N THR A 4 2.09 -10.08 21.82
CA THR A 4 2.06 -11.36 21.09
C THR A 4 1.37 -12.49 21.86
N LEU A 5 1.10 -12.31 23.16
CA LEU A 5 0.60 -13.36 24.06
C LEU A 5 -0.89 -13.25 24.41
N ILE A 6 -1.55 -12.14 24.06
CA ILE A 6 -2.98 -11.96 24.34
C ILE A 6 -3.78 -12.77 23.31
N LYS A 7 -4.50 -13.78 23.81
CA LYS A 7 -5.21 -14.79 23.01
C LYS A 7 -6.39 -14.20 22.23
N ASP A 8 -7.04 -13.17 22.80
CA ASP A 8 -8.10 -12.40 22.16
C ASP A 8 -7.87 -10.89 22.35
N LEU A 9 -7.37 -10.23 21.30
CA LEU A 9 -7.24 -8.77 21.23
C LEU A 9 -8.57 -8.03 21.36
N ARG A 10 -9.69 -8.76 21.26
CA ARG A 10 -11.06 -8.23 21.28
C ARG A 10 -11.57 -7.95 22.69
N GLU A 11 -11.09 -8.70 23.68
CA GLU A 11 -11.54 -8.59 25.07
C GLU A 11 -10.71 -7.57 25.88
N ASP A 12 -9.58 -7.13 25.33
CA ASP A 12 -8.71 -6.14 25.96
C ASP A 12 -9.17 -4.72 25.63
N ASN A 13 -9.94 -4.13 26.56
CA ASN A 13 -10.46 -2.77 26.48
C ASN A 13 -9.36 -1.70 26.31
N THR A 14 -8.14 -1.97 26.77
CA THR A 14 -7.01 -1.04 26.60
C THR A 14 -6.36 -1.14 25.22
N MET A 15 -6.33 -2.33 24.61
CA MET A 15 -5.75 -2.54 23.28
C MET A 15 -6.67 -2.13 22.13
N LYS A 16 -7.99 -2.21 22.34
CA LYS A 16 -9.00 -1.83 21.35
C LYS A 16 -8.83 -0.41 20.77
N PRO A 17 -8.69 0.66 21.57
CA PRO A 17 -8.50 2.01 21.03
C PRO A 17 -7.16 2.17 20.31
N VAL A 18 -6.09 1.53 20.80
CA VAL A 18 -4.76 1.60 20.17
C VAL A 18 -4.78 0.96 18.78
N LEU A 19 -5.35 -0.25 18.67
CA LEU A 19 -5.45 -0.96 17.39
C LEU A 19 -6.42 -0.26 16.44
N GLY A 20 -7.53 0.28 16.96
CA GLY A 20 -8.47 1.09 16.19
C GLY A 20 -7.82 2.35 15.62
N GLY A 21 -7.05 3.07 16.44
CA GLY A 21 -6.28 4.24 16.02
C GLY A 21 -5.24 3.90 14.94
N LEU A 22 -4.51 2.80 15.12
CA LEU A 22 -3.54 2.32 14.13
C LEU A 22 -4.20 1.98 12.78
N LEU A 23 -5.32 1.25 12.80
CA LEU A 23 -6.04 0.90 11.58
C LEU A 23 -6.63 2.12 10.88
N PHE A 24 -7.17 3.08 11.65
CA PHE A 24 -7.65 4.34 11.11
C PHE A 24 -6.51 5.16 10.48
N PHE A 25 -5.35 5.20 11.13
CA PHE A 25 -4.16 5.84 10.58
C PHE A 25 -3.72 5.18 9.27
N ILE A 26 -3.69 3.84 9.21
CA ILE A 26 -3.37 3.11 7.97
C ILE A 26 -4.40 3.38 6.87
N LEU A 27 -5.69 3.48 7.22
CA LEU A 27 -6.74 3.84 6.26
C LEU A 27 -6.50 5.22 5.66
N LEU A 28 -6.22 6.21 6.49
CA LEU A 28 -5.88 7.56 6.03
C LEU A 28 -4.62 7.55 5.17
N TYR A 29 -3.57 6.83 5.59
CA TYR A 29 -2.36 6.67 4.80
C TYR A 29 -2.67 6.14 3.40
N LEU A 30 -3.44 5.06 3.26
CA LEU A 30 -3.76 4.47 1.95
C LEU A 30 -4.53 5.43 1.04
N ILE A 31 -5.40 6.27 1.60
CA ILE A 31 -6.14 7.27 0.82
C ILE A 31 -5.21 8.40 0.40
N PHE A 32 -4.42 8.93 1.34
CA PHE A 32 -3.52 10.05 1.07
C PHE A 32 -2.35 9.66 0.16
N ASP A 33 -1.87 8.43 0.22
CA ASP A 33 -0.79 7.95 -0.65
C ASP A 33 -1.20 8.09 -2.13
N ILE A 34 -2.44 7.74 -2.49
CA ILE A 34 -2.95 7.94 -3.86
C ILE A 34 -2.84 9.41 -4.30
N PHE A 35 -3.23 10.36 -3.45
CA PHE A 35 -3.14 11.79 -3.77
C PHE A 35 -1.69 12.28 -3.85
N VAL A 36 -0.83 11.79 -2.96
CA VAL A 36 0.60 12.11 -2.98
C VAL A 36 1.24 11.59 -4.26
N LYS A 37 0.87 10.38 -4.71
CA LYS A 37 1.37 9.79 -5.97
C LYS A 37 0.90 10.56 -7.19
N GLU A 38 -0.39 10.89 -7.25
CA GLU A 38 -0.92 11.71 -8.34
C GLU A 38 -0.21 13.07 -8.42
N SER A 39 0.06 13.71 -7.27
CA SER A 39 0.74 15.01 -7.25
C SER A 39 2.25 14.95 -7.53
N SER A 40 2.91 13.82 -7.23
CA SER A 40 4.38 13.72 -7.32
C SER A 40 4.87 13.09 -8.62
N MET A 41 4.19 12.05 -9.12
CA MET A 41 4.52 11.38 -10.37
C MET A 41 3.37 11.28 -11.36
N GLY A 42 2.13 11.41 -10.88
CA GLY A 42 0.92 11.08 -11.63
C GLY A 42 0.57 9.59 -11.55
N LEU A 43 -0.70 9.27 -11.80
CA LEU A 43 -1.26 7.92 -11.84
C LEU A 43 -1.84 7.58 -13.22
N THR A 44 -1.62 8.43 -14.23
CA THR A 44 -1.97 8.15 -15.62
C THR A 44 -0.72 7.84 -16.44
N PHE A 45 -0.88 7.08 -17.51
CA PHE A 45 0.25 6.69 -18.35
C PHE A 45 1.05 7.90 -18.86
N THR A 46 0.35 8.95 -19.30
CA THR A 46 0.96 10.17 -19.84
C THR A 46 1.72 10.95 -18.78
N THR A 47 1.13 11.15 -17.59
CA THR A 47 1.78 11.89 -16.50
C THR A 47 3.00 11.16 -15.95
N LEU A 48 2.92 9.84 -15.78
CA LEU A 48 4.06 9.02 -15.38
C LEU A 48 5.17 9.03 -16.43
N MET A 49 4.82 8.91 -17.72
CA MET A 49 5.81 8.99 -18.79
C MET A 49 6.53 10.34 -18.78
N ASN A 50 5.77 11.43 -18.74
CA ASN A 50 6.33 12.78 -18.73
C ASN A 50 7.24 13.00 -17.51
N THR A 51 6.90 12.44 -16.35
CA THR A 51 7.73 12.54 -15.15
C THR A 51 9.01 11.69 -15.25
N LEU A 52 8.91 10.44 -15.72
CA LEU A 52 10.05 9.51 -15.74
C LEU A 52 11.03 9.82 -16.87
N VAL A 53 10.52 10.16 -18.05
CA VAL A 53 11.31 10.33 -19.29
C VAL A 53 11.44 11.79 -19.71
N GLY A 54 10.67 12.69 -19.11
CA GLY A 54 10.62 14.10 -19.49
C GLY A 54 9.64 14.36 -20.63
N ASN A 55 9.35 15.63 -20.85
CA ASN A 55 8.58 16.12 -21.99
C ASN A 55 9.13 17.48 -22.44
N GLU A 56 9.76 17.51 -23.61
CA GLU A 56 10.35 18.74 -24.17
C GLU A 56 9.30 19.80 -24.50
N GLU A 57 8.08 19.39 -24.90
CA GLU A 57 6.99 20.32 -25.25
C GLU A 57 6.41 21.01 -24.02
N GLU A 58 6.43 20.34 -22.87
CA GLU A 58 5.95 20.85 -21.58
C GLU A 58 7.09 21.38 -20.69
N PHE A 59 8.33 21.39 -21.19
CA PHE A 59 9.53 21.77 -20.44
C PHE A 59 9.71 20.98 -19.13
N ILE A 60 9.35 19.70 -19.14
CA ILE A 60 9.49 18.79 -18.00
C ILE A 60 10.79 18.02 -18.17
N ASP A 61 11.73 18.22 -17.25
CA ASP A 61 12.98 17.47 -17.23
C ASP A 61 12.73 16.01 -16.78
N PRO A 62 13.44 15.02 -17.37
CA PRO A 62 13.37 13.64 -16.92
C PRO A 62 13.80 13.50 -15.46
N MET A 63 13.12 12.62 -14.73
CA MET A 63 13.55 12.26 -13.37
C MET A 63 14.98 11.69 -13.38
N SER A 64 15.86 12.33 -12.62
CA SER A 64 17.23 11.86 -12.45
C SER A 64 17.28 10.46 -11.81
N LYS A 65 18.28 9.66 -12.18
CA LYS A 65 18.45 8.31 -11.63
C LYS A 65 18.60 8.31 -10.11
N SER A 66 19.28 9.32 -9.54
CA SER A 66 19.40 9.48 -8.08
C SER A 66 18.05 9.72 -7.43
N SER A 67 17.26 10.65 -7.97
CA SER A 67 15.91 10.95 -7.46
C SER A 67 14.99 9.73 -7.57
N PHE A 68 15.07 8.98 -8.66
CA PHE A 68 14.29 7.75 -8.85
C PHE A 68 14.66 6.67 -7.82
N LEU A 69 15.95 6.44 -7.58
CA LEU A 69 16.40 5.45 -6.59
C LEU A 69 16.01 5.84 -5.16
N GLU A 70 16.10 7.12 -4.81
CA GLU A 70 15.63 7.64 -3.52
C GLU A 70 14.11 7.44 -3.37
N TYR A 71 13.36 7.75 -4.42
CA TYR A 71 11.92 7.54 -4.48
C TYR A 71 11.56 6.06 -4.26
N ILE A 72 12.15 5.14 -5.03
CA ILE A 72 11.90 3.70 -4.87
C ILE A 72 12.30 3.20 -3.47
N HIS A 73 13.39 3.71 -2.90
CA HIS A 73 13.81 3.34 -1.56
C HIS A 73 12.75 3.71 -0.52
N MET A 74 12.22 4.93 -0.58
CA MET A 74 11.12 5.39 0.27
C MET A 74 9.87 4.52 0.09
N GLU A 75 9.51 4.21 -1.16
CA GLU A 75 8.36 3.37 -1.48
C GLU A 75 8.45 1.98 -0.88
N VAL A 76 9.59 1.31 -1.05
CA VAL A 76 9.84 -0.02 -0.48
C VAL A 76 9.69 0.03 1.04
N PHE A 77 10.24 1.05 1.68
CA PHE A 77 10.19 1.19 3.13
C PHE A 77 8.75 1.36 3.64
N PHE A 78 8.01 2.34 3.10
CA PHE A 78 6.64 2.62 3.55
C PHE A 78 5.67 1.49 3.21
N SER A 79 5.73 0.95 1.99
CA SER A 79 4.89 -0.17 1.58
C SER A 79 5.11 -1.40 2.47
N MET A 80 6.36 -1.74 2.80
CA MET A 80 6.67 -2.85 3.70
C MET A 80 6.12 -2.63 5.10
N MET A 81 6.30 -1.43 5.68
CA MET A 81 5.75 -1.13 7.02
C MET A 81 4.23 -1.27 7.05
N ILE A 82 3.54 -0.70 6.06
CA ILE A 82 2.08 -0.71 5.99
C ILE A 82 1.55 -2.11 5.72
N LEU A 83 2.11 -2.83 4.73
CA LEU A 83 1.69 -4.19 4.40
C LEU A 83 1.85 -5.14 5.56
N LEU A 84 3.01 -5.15 6.23
CA LEU A 84 3.26 -6.09 7.33
C LEU A 84 2.40 -5.77 8.54
N THR A 85 2.24 -4.49 8.87
CA THR A 85 1.42 -4.05 10.00
C THR A 85 -0.05 -4.35 9.77
N LEU A 86 -0.58 -4.00 8.59
CA LEU A 86 -1.96 -4.25 8.21
C LEU A 86 -2.25 -5.75 8.08
N SER A 87 -1.35 -6.51 7.46
CA SER A 87 -1.48 -7.97 7.34
C SER A 87 -1.52 -8.64 8.72
N SER A 88 -0.63 -8.24 9.63
CA SER A 88 -0.60 -8.74 11.01
C SER A 88 -1.90 -8.44 11.75
N ALA A 89 -2.41 -7.20 11.65
CA ALA A 89 -3.68 -6.80 12.25
C ALA A 89 -4.87 -7.58 11.64
N PHE A 90 -4.92 -7.68 10.32
CA PHE A 90 -5.99 -8.36 9.58
C PHE A 90 -6.05 -9.85 9.89
N ILE A 91 -4.92 -10.55 9.94
CA ILE A 91 -4.87 -11.99 10.29
C ILE A 91 -5.44 -12.23 11.69
N ARG A 92 -5.15 -11.35 12.65
CA ARG A 92 -5.60 -11.50 14.04
C ARG A 92 -7.07 -11.17 14.22
N LEU A 93 -7.59 -10.19 13.49
CA LEU A 93 -8.97 -9.73 13.63
C LEU A 93 -9.96 -10.47 12.72
N SER A 94 -9.49 -11.05 11.62
CA SER A 94 -10.33 -11.86 10.73
C SER A 94 -10.51 -13.29 11.22
N SER A 95 -11.58 -13.94 10.77
CA SER A 95 -11.77 -15.37 10.98
C SER A 95 -10.74 -16.15 10.17
N LYS A 96 -10.18 -17.21 10.78
CA LYS A 96 -9.31 -18.16 10.07
C LYS A 96 -10.11 -18.80 8.94
N GLY A 97 -9.79 -18.46 7.70
CA GLY A 97 -10.51 -18.94 6.53
C GLY A 97 -9.72 -18.74 5.24
N ARG A 98 -10.08 -19.52 4.21
CA ARG A 98 -9.43 -19.49 2.88
C ARG A 98 -9.50 -18.10 2.24
N HIS A 99 -10.57 -17.36 2.47
CA HIS A 99 -10.74 -15.99 1.96
C HIS A 99 -9.68 -15.02 2.53
N THR A 100 -9.45 -15.04 3.84
CA THR A 100 -8.43 -14.19 4.50
C THR A 100 -7.05 -14.42 3.89
N LEU A 101 -6.66 -15.69 3.71
CA LEU A 101 -5.38 -16.07 3.11
C LEU A 101 -5.25 -15.59 1.66
N LEU A 102 -6.32 -15.72 0.88
CA LEU A 102 -6.35 -15.27 -0.51
C LEU A 102 -6.17 -13.75 -0.60
N VAL A 103 -6.94 -12.97 0.18
CA VAL A 103 -6.82 -11.49 0.19
C VAL A 103 -5.41 -11.05 0.55
N LEU A 104 -4.82 -11.64 1.59
CA LEU A 104 -3.45 -11.34 2.02
C LEU A 104 -2.43 -11.59 0.90
N ASN A 105 -2.51 -12.76 0.25
CA ASN A 105 -1.57 -13.11 -0.80
C ASN A 105 -1.72 -12.20 -2.02
N ILE A 106 -2.95 -11.87 -2.44
CA ILE A 106 -3.17 -10.95 -3.56
C ILE A 106 -2.61 -9.58 -3.23
N VAL A 107 -2.88 -9.03 -2.04
CA VAL A 107 -2.35 -7.73 -1.61
C VAL A 107 -0.82 -7.71 -1.64
N MET A 108 -0.18 -8.73 -1.06
CA MET A 108 1.28 -8.84 -1.02
C MET A 108 1.88 -8.93 -2.42
N ILE A 109 1.30 -9.76 -3.30
CA ILE A 109 1.78 -9.92 -4.68
C ILE A 109 1.59 -8.62 -5.46
N CYS A 110 0.42 -7.98 -5.39
CA CYS A 110 0.16 -6.73 -6.09
C CYS A 110 1.09 -5.61 -5.63
N ALA A 111 1.37 -5.49 -4.34
CA ALA A 111 2.26 -4.46 -3.82
C ALA A 111 3.73 -4.70 -4.18
N LEU A 112 4.22 -5.94 -4.14
CA LEU A 112 5.58 -6.25 -4.59
C LEU A 112 5.73 -6.09 -6.10
N PHE A 113 4.70 -6.48 -6.86
CA PHE A 113 4.69 -6.35 -8.30
C PHE A 113 4.62 -4.89 -8.75
N SER A 114 3.92 -4.01 -8.04
CA SER A 114 3.90 -2.57 -8.36
C SER A 114 5.29 -1.95 -8.24
N LEU A 115 6.01 -2.23 -7.14
CA LEU A 115 7.39 -1.77 -6.96
C LEU A 115 8.31 -2.26 -8.08
N LEU A 116 8.21 -3.55 -8.42
CA LEU A 116 9.01 -4.14 -9.50
C LEU A 116 8.65 -3.52 -10.86
N ALA A 117 7.37 -3.39 -11.17
CA ALA A 117 6.89 -2.80 -12.42
C ALA A 117 7.38 -1.36 -12.59
N LEU A 118 7.38 -0.56 -11.53
CA LEU A 118 7.90 0.81 -11.57
C LEU A 118 9.40 0.84 -11.88
N VAL A 119 10.20 -0.02 -11.25
CA VAL A 119 11.63 -0.15 -11.55
C VAL A 119 11.87 -0.58 -13.00
N LEU A 120 11.11 -1.55 -13.49
CA LEU A 120 11.19 -2.01 -14.89
C LEU A 120 10.76 -0.90 -15.86
N SER A 121 9.81 -0.06 -15.47
CA SER A 121 9.34 1.06 -16.30
C SER A 121 10.42 2.11 -16.54
N TYR A 122 11.27 2.35 -15.53
CA TYR A 122 12.36 3.32 -15.62
C TYR A 122 13.59 2.77 -16.36
N PHE A 123 13.96 1.50 -16.12
CA PHE A 123 15.21 0.95 -16.66
C PHE A 123 15.08 0.14 -17.95
N ILE A 124 13.89 -0.37 -18.28
CA ILE A 124 13.70 -1.33 -19.39
C ILE A 124 12.75 -0.80 -20.45
N SER A 125 11.47 -0.58 -20.11
CA SER A 125 10.46 -0.12 -21.08
C SER A 125 9.30 0.58 -20.38
N SER A 126 8.81 1.66 -20.98
CA SER A 126 7.61 2.36 -20.53
C SER A 126 6.33 1.52 -20.53
N ASP A 127 6.31 0.37 -21.23
CA ASP A 127 5.15 -0.52 -21.23
C ASP A 127 4.80 -1.03 -19.83
N PHE A 128 5.79 -1.07 -18.92
CA PHE A 128 5.58 -1.47 -17.53
C PHE A 128 4.83 -0.43 -16.68
N ILE A 129 4.55 0.77 -17.21
CA ILE A 129 3.72 1.78 -16.53
C ILE A 129 2.29 1.25 -16.33
N TYR A 130 1.72 0.55 -17.32
CA TYR A 130 0.37 -0.04 -17.20
C TYR A 130 0.25 -1.06 -16.05
N PRO A 131 1.10 -2.12 -16.00
CA PRO A 131 1.05 -3.06 -14.88
C PRO A 131 1.38 -2.41 -13.54
N TYR A 132 2.21 -1.36 -13.51
CA TYR A 132 2.43 -0.56 -12.30
C TYR A 132 1.11 0.08 -11.81
N ILE A 133 0.41 0.85 -12.64
CA ILE A 133 -0.83 1.54 -12.24
C ILE A 133 -1.88 0.54 -11.76
N VAL A 134 -2.10 -0.54 -12.52
CA VAL A 134 -3.11 -1.55 -12.18
C VAL A 134 -2.79 -2.23 -10.85
N SER A 135 -1.55 -2.66 -10.66
CA SER A 135 -1.14 -3.33 -9.42
C SER A 135 -1.13 -2.38 -8.23
N PHE A 136 -0.68 -1.12 -8.42
CA PHE A 136 -0.71 -0.05 -7.43
C PHE A 136 -2.12 0.19 -6.90
N LEU A 137 -3.10 0.41 -7.78
CA LEU A 137 -4.49 0.63 -7.38
C LEU A 137 -5.10 -0.63 -6.75
N SER A 138 -4.78 -1.82 -7.28
CA SER A 138 -5.32 -3.08 -6.75
C SER A 138 -4.92 -3.32 -5.30
N TRP A 139 -3.63 -3.13 -4.95
CA TRP A 139 -3.20 -3.34 -3.57
C TRP A 139 -3.77 -2.27 -2.62
N HIS A 140 -3.94 -1.03 -3.09
CA HIS A 140 -4.59 0.03 -2.33
C HIS A 140 -6.05 -0.27 -2.00
N ILE A 141 -6.85 -0.64 -3.00
CA ILE A 141 -8.27 -0.97 -2.81
C ILE A 141 -8.42 -2.14 -1.82
N LEU A 142 -7.61 -3.17 -1.99
CA LEU A 142 -7.62 -4.32 -1.09
C LEU A 142 -7.08 -3.98 0.31
N GLY A 143 -6.11 -3.08 0.43
CA GLY A 143 -5.62 -2.55 1.71
C GLY A 143 -6.70 -1.76 2.45
N VAL A 144 -7.44 -0.91 1.74
CA VAL A 144 -8.60 -0.18 2.29
C VAL A 144 -9.65 -1.17 2.79
N TYR A 145 -9.95 -2.20 1.99
CA TYR A 145 -10.83 -3.29 2.40
C TYR A 145 -10.33 -3.98 3.67
N MET A 146 -9.05 -4.36 3.74
CA MET A 146 -8.46 -5.02 4.92
C MET A 146 -8.56 -4.13 6.17
N SER A 147 -8.32 -2.82 6.03
CA SER A 147 -8.39 -1.87 7.14
C SER A 147 -9.82 -1.70 7.64
N LEU A 148 -10.78 -1.44 6.74
CA LEU A 148 -12.20 -1.31 7.08
C LEU A 148 -12.78 -2.59 7.68
N TYR A 149 -12.46 -3.75 7.10
CA TYR A 149 -12.90 -5.05 7.63
C TYR A 149 -12.34 -5.29 9.04
N SER A 150 -11.07 -4.96 9.27
CA SER A 150 -10.43 -5.08 10.59
C SER A 150 -11.08 -4.15 11.61
N LEU A 151 -11.35 -2.90 11.23
CA LEU A 151 -12.04 -1.92 12.07
C LEU A 151 -13.45 -2.38 12.43
N PHE A 152 -14.22 -2.84 11.45
CA PHE A 152 -15.56 -3.35 11.67
C PHE A 152 -15.53 -4.56 12.62
N ARG A 153 -14.66 -5.54 12.37
CA ARG A 153 -14.51 -6.71 13.25
C ARG A 153 -14.08 -6.36 14.67
N LEU A 154 -13.32 -5.29 14.85
CA LEU A 154 -12.89 -4.82 16.17
C LEU A 154 -14.07 -4.27 16.98
N TYR A 155 -15.03 -3.57 16.36
CA TYR A 155 -16.14 -2.90 17.06
C TYR A 155 -17.48 -3.65 17.01
N SER A 156 -17.72 -4.52 16.04
CA SER A 156 -19.04 -5.15 15.79
C SER A 156 -19.37 -6.41 16.61
N CYS A 157 -18.56 -6.78 17.60
CA CYS A 157 -18.87 -7.87 18.53
C CYS A 157 -18.81 -7.37 19.98
N ASN A 158 -19.73 -6.46 20.32
CA ASN A 158 -20.29 -6.38 21.67
C ASN A 158 -21.56 -7.24 21.70
#